data_AF-A0A496SW73-F1
#
_entry.id   AF-A0A496SW73-F1
#
_cell.length_a   1.000
_cell.length_b   1.000
_cell.length_c   1.000
_cell.angle_alpha   90.00
_cell.angle_beta   90.00
_cell.angle_gamma   90.00
#
_symmetry.space_group_name_H-M   'P 1'
#
loop_
_entity.id
_entity.type
_entity.pdbx_description
1 polymer ?
#
loop_
_entity_poly.entity_id
_entity_poly.type
_entity_poly.pdbx_seq_one_letter_code
_entity_poly.pdbx_strand_id
1 'polypeptide(L)'
;KRHVYETDGGAGDGWVRKPAGKGGHWLDPYVAAGFLRVFSVLYKLGGDLKDREFARACLEHLKRSAVCVHGTYIWNLPTPSTCDHGRYWTNILFAAECLEDEDTLRWLEGAIEAWPYFEDRGLFYVHFSPVTLKEHAHNHPYNMELEAAVPAWIVGRKLRNKVLMERGRRVVEDFFLANQRPDGFWDYDYEGVYGTERLEYLYSAYSVFLASRLLAYPEWREVLFEPLRRSLDATLRDCLRRDGSVYTPTHWGWGHIWESTALVCAAAWHFQRYCWADYGEVVARGVDWVLRCRLREWGLDPPPHECGLVTQHMAELAYRGVEVEGERAETAQVLRTLRRVRRDLFKRSRPQLYLRAKPALSHLIARFEGESS
;
A
#
# COMPACT_ATOMS: atom_id res chain seq x y z
N LYS A 1 24.84 16.14 2.89
CA LYS A 1 25.99 15.23 2.70
C LYS A 1 25.41 13.85 2.41
N ARG A 2 25.70 13.25 1.24
CA ARG A 2 25.25 11.89 0.89
C ARG A 2 25.83 10.91 1.90
N HIS A 3 25.01 10.02 2.44
CA HIS A 3 25.48 8.91 3.27
C HIS A 3 26.10 7.88 2.32
N VAL A 4 27.43 7.88 2.22
CA VAL A 4 28.18 6.83 1.54
C VAL A 4 28.43 5.73 2.57
N TYR A 5 27.96 4.52 2.28
CA TYR A 5 28.19 3.34 3.11
C TYR A 5 29.45 2.65 2.59
N GLU A 6 30.38 2.32 3.48
CA GLU A 6 31.58 1.55 3.13
C GLU A 6 31.21 0.06 3.08
N THR A 7 31.48 -0.58 1.95
CA THR A 7 31.50 -2.04 1.83
C THR A 7 32.83 -2.54 2.37
N ASP A 8 32.81 -3.28 3.47
CA ASP A 8 34.04 -3.87 4.03
C ASP A 8 34.41 -5.10 3.19
N GLY A 9 35.53 -5.01 2.47
CA GLY A 9 36.04 -6.03 1.53
C GLY A 9 36.83 -7.15 2.22
N GLY A 10 36.46 -7.52 3.44
CA GLY A 10 37.21 -8.46 4.27
C GLY A 10 36.35 -9.57 4.86
N ALA A 11 36.47 -10.76 4.26
CA ALA A 11 36.03 -12.08 4.74
C ALA A 11 34.51 -12.36 4.81
N GLY A 12 34.06 -13.24 3.91
CA GLY A 12 32.98 -14.21 4.16
C GLY A 12 31.59 -13.77 3.75
N ASP A 13 31.06 -12.69 4.33
CA ASP A 13 29.70 -12.23 4.08
C ASP A 13 29.68 -10.69 4.06
N GLY A 14 29.39 -10.09 2.91
CA GLY A 14 29.36 -8.64 2.76
C GLY A 14 28.18 -8.02 3.51
N TRP A 15 28.41 -7.59 4.75
CA TRP A 15 27.43 -6.84 5.52
C TRP A 15 27.56 -5.34 5.21
N VAL A 16 26.48 -4.71 4.70
CA VAL A 16 26.41 -3.25 4.55
C VAL A 16 26.11 -2.64 5.92
N ARG A 17 27.13 -2.06 6.56
CA ARG A 17 26.94 -1.36 7.84
C ARG A 17 26.48 0.07 7.63
N LYS A 18 25.42 0.45 8.33
CA LYS A 18 25.03 1.85 8.46
C LYS A 18 26.14 2.65 9.12
N PRO A 19 26.63 3.76 8.50
CA PRO A 19 27.67 4.54 9.12
C PRO A 19 27.17 5.03 10.48
N ALA A 20 27.96 4.76 11.52
CA ALA A 20 27.72 5.25 12.86
C ALA A 20 27.93 6.77 12.87
N GLY A 21 26.88 7.52 12.56
CA GLY A 21 26.98 8.97 12.36
C GLY A 21 25.65 9.67 12.56
N LYS A 22 25.48 10.24 13.76
CA LYS A 22 24.52 11.27 14.20
C LYS A 22 23.61 11.84 13.10
N GLY A 23 22.54 11.12 12.84
CA GLY A 23 21.42 11.53 11.98
C GLY A 23 20.27 10.57 12.25
N GLY A 24 19.66 10.68 13.43
CA GLY A 24 18.47 9.90 13.74
C GLY A 24 17.43 10.14 12.64
N HIS A 25 16.93 9.07 12.01
CA HIS A 25 15.71 9.19 11.22
C HIS A 25 14.64 9.68 12.19
N TRP A 26 14.07 10.86 11.94
CA TRP A 26 13.03 11.40 12.79
C TRP A 26 11.69 10.68 12.60
N LEU A 27 11.58 9.83 11.57
CA LEU A 27 10.45 8.97 11.27
C LEU A 27 10.92 7.69 10.57
N ASP A 28 10.31 6.55 10.88
CA ASP A 28 10.51 5.30 10.16
C ASP A 28 10.01 5.44 8.70
N PRO A 29 10.71 4.94 7.66
CA PRO A 29 10.29 5.09 6.27
C PRO A 29 8.89 4.54 5.99
N TYR A 30 8.51 3.43 6.62
CA TYR A 30 7.17 2.86 6.45
C TYR A 30 6.09 3.79 7.00
N VAL A 31 6.33 4.37 8.17
CA VAL A 31 5.43 5.37 8.75
C VAL A 31 5.39 6.65 7.90
N ALA A 32 6.54 7.09 7.38
CA ALA A 32 6.63 8.27 6.51
C ALA A 32 5.85 8.09 5.21
N ALA A 33 5.89 6.92 4.58
CA ALA A 33 5.12 6.60 3.39
C ALA A 33 3.60 6.63 3.67
N GLY A 34 3.18 6.11 4.83
CA GLY A 34 1.78 6.17 5.22
C GLY A 34 1.29 7.60 5.46
N PHE A 35 2.07 8.43 6.15
CA PHE A 35 1.73 9.84 6.34
C PHE A 35 1.77 10.63 5.04
N LEU A 36 2.76 10.39 4.19
CA LEU A 36 2.82 11.01 2.87
C LEU A 36 1.49 10.86 2.13
N ARG A 37 0.96 9.64 2.03
CA ARG A 37 -0.31 9.39 1.36
C ARG A 37 -1.49 10.11 2.03
N VAL A 38 -1.62 9.96 3.36
CA VAL A 38 -2.74 10.56 4.11
C VAL A 38 -2.76 12.09 3.96
N PHE A 39 -1.63 12.77 4.19
CA PHE A 39 -1.56 14.22 4.14
C PHE A 39 -1.66 14.78 2.70
N SER A 40 -1.19 14.04 1.70
CA SER A 40 -1.45 14.37 0.29
C SER A 40 -2.94 14.36 -0.05
N VAL A 41 -3.69 13.36 0.44
CA VAL A 41 -5.15 13.29 0.24
C VAL A 41 -5.86 14.45 0.94
N LEU A 42 -5.46 14.76 2.18
CA LEU A 42 -6.05 15.84 2.96
C LEU A 42 -5.81 17.21 2.33
N TYR A 43 -4.60 17.43 1.79
CA TYR A 43 -4.32 18.62 1.00
C TYR A 43 -5.22 18.70 -0.24
N LYS A 44 -5.34 17.61 -1.02
CA LYS A 44 -6.18 17.61 -2.22
C LYS A 44 -7.66 17.90 -1.90
N LEU A 45 -8.14 17.46 -0.74
CA LEU A 45 -9.51 17.69 -0.28
C LEU A 45 -9.77 19.08 0.28
N GLY A 46 -8.92 19.52 1.20
CA GLY A 46 -9.17 20.73 1.99
C GLY A 46 -8.32 21.93 1.59
N GLY A 47 -7.30 21.75 0.75
CA GLY A 47 -6.41 22.82 0.29
C GLY A 47 -5.44 23.39 1.34
N ASP A 48 -5.19 22.76 2.50
CA ASP A 48 -4.23 23.34 3.47
C ASP A 48 -2.80 23.31 2.95
N LEU A 49 -2.16 24.46 3.04
CA LEU A 49 -0.72 24.52 2.78
C LEU A 49 0.08 23.75 3.85
N LYS A 50 -0.39 23.66 5.11
CA LYS A 50 0.28 22.90 6.17
C LYS A 50 0.28 21.39 5.88
N ASP A 51 -0.83 20.84 5.37
CA ASP A 51 -0.93 19.44 4.98
C ASP A 51 0.00 19.13 3.79
N ARG A 52 0.03 20.05 2.81
CA ARG A 52 0.96 19.98 1.66
C ARG A 52 2.42 19.97 2.12
N GLU A 53 2.79 20.87 3.02
CA GLU A 53 4.15 20.99 3.55
C GLU A 53 4.56 19.75 4.33
N PHE A 54 3.66 19.21 5.16
CA PHE A 54 3.94 17.98 5.90
C PHE A 54 4.08 16.76 4.97
N ALA A 55 3.23 16.63 3.97
CA ALA A 55 3.35 15.59 2.94
C ALA A 55 4.70 15.71 2.21
N ARG A 56 5.08 16.92 1.77
CA ARG A 56 6.39 17.19 1.16
C ARG A 56 7.56 16.83 2.07
N ALA A 57 7.47 17.15 3.36
CA ALA A 57 8.50 16.78 4.34
C ALA A 57 8.63 15.25 4.49
N CYS A 58 7.51 14.51 4.48
CA CYS A 58 7.51 13.06 4.50
C CYS A 58 8.14 12.47 3.22
N LEU A 59 7.80 13.03 2.05
CA LEU A 59 8.38 12.63 0.76
C LEU A 59 9.89 12.86 0.72
N GLU A 60 10.34 14.04 1.13
CA GLU A 60 11.78 14.36 1.19
C GLU A 60 12.51 13.43 2.15
N HIS A 61 11.88 13.08 3.28
CA HIS A 61 12.43 12.12 4.22
C HIS A 61 12.53 10.71 3.60
N LEU A 62 11.52 10.26 2.85
CA LEU A 62 11.57 8.99 2.12
C LEU A 62 12.73 8.98 1.12
N LYS A 63 12.82 9.99 0.25
CA LYS A 63 13.89 10.08 -0.75
C LYS A 63 15.28 10.08 -0.10
N ARG A 64 15.45 10.76 1.04
CA ARG A 64 16.74 10.85 1.77
C ARG A 64 17.08 9.62 2.60
N SER A 65 16.07 8.84 3.00
CA SER A 65 16.27 7.63 3.81
C SER A 65 16.59 6.41 2.96
N ALA A 66 16.27 6.43 1.67
CA ALA A 66 16.71 5.42 0.72
C ALA A 66 18.24 5.40 0.60
N VAL A 67 18.81 4.19 0.61
CA VAL A 67 20.21 3.93 0.28
C VAL A 67 20.27 3.52 -1.19
N CYS A 68 21.13 4.17 -1.97
CA CYS A 68 21.37 3.77 -3.36
C CYS A 68 22.51 2.76 -3.41
N VAL A 69 22.22 1.52 -3.81
CA VAL A 69 23.18 0.43 -3.96
C VAL A 69 23.06 -0.12 -5.38
N HIS A 70 24.16 -0.09 -6.14
CA HIS A 70 24.17 -0.46 -7.57
C HIS A 70 23.08 0.22 -8.43
N GLY A 71 22.71 1.46 -8.08
CA GLY A 71 21.65 2.21 -8.77
C GLY A 71 20.25 1.96 -8.23
N THR A 72 20.03 0.93 -7.42
CA THR A 72 18.72 0.61 -6.81
C THR A 72 18.53 1.39 -5.50
N TYR A 73 17.37 2.01 -5.33
CA TYR A 73 17.00 2.73 -4.11
C TYR A 73 16.35 1.78 -3.10
N ILE A 74 16.96 1.66 -1.93
CA ILE A 74 16.63 0.64 -0.93
C ILE A 74 16.31 1.29 0.42
N TRP A 75 15.13 0.97 0.98
CA TRP A 75 14.71 1.48 2.30
C TRP A 75 14.89 0.47 3.43
N ASN A 76 14.88 -0.82 3.15
CA ASN A 76 15.11 -1.89 4.12
C ASN A 76 16.33 -2.74 3.73
N LEU A 77 17.32 -2.77 4.61
CA LEU A 77 18.52 -3.59 4.52
C LEU A 77 18.53 -4.61 5.67
N PRO A 78 19.17 -5.78 5.52
CA PRO A 78 19.99 -6.20 4.38
C PRO A 78 19.23 -6.92 3.26
N THR A 79 17.96 -7.25 3.46
CA THR A 79 17.13 -8.03 2.53
C THR A 79 15.95 -7.21 2.01
N PRO A 80 16.18 -6.33 1.02
CA PRO A 80 15.13 -5.64 0.29
C PRO A 80 14.02 -6.59 -0.12
N SER A 81 12.78 -6.12 -0.02
CA SER A 81 11.61 -6.84 -0.51
C SER A 81 10.80 -5.97 -1.45
N THR A 82 10.38 -6.54 -2.57
CA THR A 82 9.41 -5.90 -3.48
C THR A 82 8.10 -5.58 -2.77
N CYS A 83 7.67 -6.39 -1.81
CA CYS A 83 6.44 -6.12 -1.05
C CYS A 83 6.49 -4.76 -0.34
N ASP A 84 7.60 -4.44 0.32
CA ASP A 84 7.74 -3.16 1.03
C ASP A 84 8.00 -2.00 0.07
N HIS A 85 8.83 -2.22 -0.96
CA HIS A 85 9.18 -1.19 -1.92
C HIS A 85 8.01 -0.79 -2.82
N GLY A 86 7.24 -1.77 -3.30
CA GLY A 86 6.02 -1.54 -4.06
C GLY A 86 4.99 -0.70 -3.30
N ARG A 87 4.87 -0.91 -1.98
CA ARG A 87 4.06 -0.05 -1.11
C ARG A 87 4.59 1.37 -1.03
N TYR A 88 5.91 1.57 -0.93
CA TYR A 88 6.51 2.91 -0.99
C TYR A 88 6.26 3.57 -2.33
N TRP A 89 6.45 2.85 -3.44
CA TRP A 89 6.21 3.35 -4.79
C TRP A 89 4.76 3.76 -4.98
N THR A 90 3.82 2.92 -4.55
CA THR A 90 2.39 3.23 -4.60
C THR A 90 2.06 4.48 -3.80
N ASN A 91 2.59 4.64 -2.58
CA ASN A 91 2.34 5.82 -1.76
C ASN A 91 2.98 7.09 -2.35
N ILE A 92 4.18 6.98 -2.92
CA ILE A 92 4.88 8.09 -3.58
C ILE A 92 4.16 8.50 -4.86
N LEU A 93 3.72 7.54 -5.68
CA LEU A 93 2.91 7.78 -6.88
C LEU A 93 1.64 8.55 -6.51
N PHE A 94 0.88 8.05 -5.52
CA PHE A 94 -0.36 8.68 -5.07
C PHE A 94 -0.13 10.12 -4.60
N ALA A 95 0.95 10.33 -3.84
CA ALA A 95 1.29 11.65 -3.35
C ALA A 95 1.72 12.59 -4.48
N ALA A 96 2.49 12.11 -5.44
CA ALA A 96 2.90 12.91 -6.59
C ALA A 96 1.69 13.35 -7.43
N GLU A 97 0.68 12.50 -7.58
CA GLU A 97 -0.58 12.87 -8.23
C GLU A 97 -1.37 13.93 -7.46
N CYS A 98 -1.49 13.77 -6.13
CA CYS A 98 -2.21 14.72 -5.29
C CYS A 98 -1.50 16.09 -5.22
N LEU A 99 -0.17 16.08 -5.21
CA LEU A 99 0.68 17.27 -5.09
C LEU A 99 1.03 17.89 -6.45
N GLU A 100 0.65 17.26 -7.56
CA GLU A 100 0.97 17.64 -8.93
C GLU A 100 2.50 17.81 -9.13
N ASP A 101 3.25 16.83 -8.64
CA ASP A 101 4.71 16.84 -8.51
C ASP A 101 5.36 15.92 -9.57
N GLU A 102 5.58 16.46 -10.77
CA GLU A 102 6.19 15.71 -11.88
C GLU A 102 7.64 15.28 -11.60
N ASP A 103 8.41 16.09 -10.90
CA ASP A 103 9.81 15.76 -10.55
C ASP A 103 9.87 14.50 -9.68
N THR A 104 8.90 14.35 -8.78
CA THR A 104 8.76 13.14 -7.97
C THR A 104 8.34 11.93 -8.80
N LEU A 105 7.48 12.10 -9.81
CA LEU A 105 7.15 11.00 -10.74
C LEU A 105 8.39 10.53 -11.51
N ARG A 106 9.21 11.45 -12.04
CA ARG A 106 10.46 11.11 -12.75
C ARG A 106 11.50 10.46 -11.84
N TRP A 107 11.58 10.91 -10.59
CA TRP A 107 12.43 10.26 -9.61
C TRP A 107 11.95 8.83 -9.31
N LEU A 108 10.63 8.65 -9.17
CA LEU A 108 10.02 7.35 -8.91
C LEU A 108 10.21 6.39 -10.09
N GLU A 109 10.10 6.86 -11.33
CA GLU A 109 10.42 6.10 -12.54
C GLU A 109 11.81 5.48 -12.47
N GLY A 110 12.83 6.30 -12.21
CA GLY A 110 14.21 5.80 -12.08
C GLY A 110 14.37 4.82 -10.91
N ALA A 111 13.63 5.01 -9.82
CA ALA A 111 13.67 4.11 -8.67
C ALA A 111 13.06 2.73 -8.97
N ILE A 112 11.95 2.68 -9.71
CA ILE A 112 11.30 1.43 -10.13
C ILE A 112 12.14 0.73 -11.21
N GLU A 113 12.63 1.47 -12.21
CA GLU A 113 13.39 0.91 -13.33
C GLU A 113 14.69 0.24 -12.87
N ALA A 114 15.33 0.82 -11.85
CA ALA A 114 16.54 0.27 -11.23
C ALA A 114 16.29 -0.93 -10.31
N TRP A 115 15.02 -1.32 -10.06
CA TRP A 115 14.74 -2.55 -9.33
C TRP A 115 15.09 -3.77 -10.20
N PRO A 116 15.78 -4.80 -9.67
CA PRO A 116 16.14 -5.98 -10.43
C PRO A 116 14.92 -6.73 -10.99
N TYR A 117 15.05 -7.26 -12.21
CA TYR A 117 13.97 -7.88 -12.97
C TYR A 117 14.50 -9.06 -13.79
N PHE A 118 13.76 -10.16 -13.79
CA PHE A 118 14.03 -11.33 -14.63
C PHE A 118 13.45 -11.11 -16.03
N GLU A 119 14.30 -10.78 -17.00
CA GLU A 119 13.84 -10.56 -18.38
C GLU A 119 13.28 -11.84 -19.01
N ASP A 120 13.81 -13.01 -18.66
CA ASP A 120 13.35 -14.32 -19.12
C ASP A 120 12.01 -14.71 -18.49
N ARG A 121 11.87 -14.55 -17.16
CA ARG A 121 10.63 -14.92 -16.43
C ARG A 121 9.53 -13.87 -16.53
N GLY A 122 9.90 -12.61 -16.76
CA GLY A 122 8.97 -11.49 -16.78
C GLY A 122 8.51 -11.04 -15.39
N LEU A 123 9.36 -11.17 -14.36
CA LEU A 123 9.02 -10.94 -12.95
C LEU A 123 10.02 -10.00 -12.27
N PHE A 124 9.57 -9.26 -11.25
CA PHE A 124 10.48 -8.49 -10.41
C PHE A 124 11.18 -9.41 -9.41
N TYR A 125 12.37 -9.01 -8.94
CA TYR A 125 13.00 -9.76 -7.86
C TYR A 125 12.19 -9.56 -6.58
N VAL A 126 11.79 -10.62 -5.88
CA VAL A 126 10.95 -10.48 -4.67
C VAL A 126 11.81 -10.14 -3.46
N HIS A 127 12.92 -10.86 -3.29
CA HIS A 127 13.93 -10.60 -2.27
C HIS A 127 15.31 -10.78 -2.85
N PHE A 128 16.22 -9.82 -2.64
CA PHE A 128 17.57 -9.94 -3.17
C PHE A 128 18.62 -9.39 -2.22
N SER A 129 19.86 -9.85 -2.35
CA SER A 129 20.99 -9.26 -1.65
C SER A 129 21.46 -8.01 -2.40
N PRO A 130 21.48 -6.82 -1.77
CA PRO A 130 22.01 -5.59 -2.38
C PRO A 130 23.49 -5.69 -2.74
N VAL A 131 24.23 -6.59 -2.10
CA VAL A 131 25.68 -6.74 -2.29
C VAL A 131 25.98 -7.64 -3.48
N THR A 132 25.24 -8.73 -3.62
CA THR A 132 25.50 -9.72 -4.69
C THR A 132 24.55 -9.58 -5.87
N LEU A 133 23.47 -8.80 -5.71
CA LEU A 133 22.34 -8.69 -6.64
C LEU A 133 21.70 -10.04 -6.98
N LYS A 134 21.92 -11.06 -6.14
CA LYS A 134 21.28 -12.36 -6.28
C LYS A 134 19.94 -12.36 -5.59
N GLU A 135 18.94 -12.90 -6.27
CA GLU A 135 17.66 -13.19 -5.64
C GLU A 135 17.83 -14.32 -4.62
N HIS A 136 17.07 -14.22 -3.53
CA HIS A 136 17.00 -15.21 -2.45
C HIS A 136 15.57 -15.64 -2.15
N ALA A 137 14.58 -15.08 -2.86
CA ALA A 137 13.20 -15.53 -2.74
C ALA A 137 13.08 -16.98 -3.22
N HIS A 138 12.22 -17.74 -2.54
CA HIS A 138 11.89 -19.11 -2.90
C HIS A 138 10.45 -19.25 -3.42
N ASN A 139 9.78 -18.12 -3.65
CA ASN A 139 8.44 -18.06 -4.21
C ASN A 139 8.18 -16.63 -4.70
N HIS A 140 7.30 -16.48 -5.68
CA HIS A 140 6.81 -15.21 -6.22
C HIS A 140 5.31 -15.04 -5.95
N PRO A 141 4.89 -14.60 -4.75
CA PRO A 141 3.47 -14.39 -4.48
C PRO A 141 2.88 -13.30 -5.39
N TYR A 142 1.72 -13.57 -5.95
CA TYR A 142 1.05 -12.65 -6.90
C TYR A 142 0.83 -11.25 -6.34
N ASN A 143 0.44 -11.12 -5.07
CA ASN A 143 0.23 -9.83 -4.45
C ASN A 143 1.54 -9.04 -4.32
N MET A 144 2.69 -9.70 -4.12
CA MET A 144 3.99 -9.02 -4.07
C MET A 144 4.41 -8.56 -5.46
N GLU A 145 4.29 -9.41 -6.47
CA GLU A 145 4.59 -9.02 -7.86
C GLU A 145 3.69 -7.86 -8.31
N LEU A 146 2.40 -7.87 -7.94
CA LEU A 146 1.47 -6.78 -8.24
C LEU A 146 1.80 -5.47 -7.48
N GLU A 147 2.36 -5.52 -6.27
CA GLU A 147 2.85 -4.33 -5.55
C GLU A 147 3.95 -3.60 -6.35
N ALA A 148 4.76 -4.32 -7.14
CA ALA A 148 5.72 -3.72 -8.06
C ALA A 148 5.09 -3.34 -9.40
N ALA A 149 4.40 -4.29 -10.04
CA ALA A 149 3.96 -4.18 -11.42
C ALA A 149 2.93 -3.07 -11.65
N VAL A 150 1.98 -2.90 -10.71
CA VAL A 150 0.93 -1.89 -10.83
C VAL A 150 1.50 -0.46 -10.82
N PRO A 151 2.29 -0.03 -9.81
CA PRO A 151 2.90 1.30 -9.87
C PRO A 151 3.91 1.43 -11.02
N ALA A 152 4.65 0.38 -11.39
CA ALA A 152 5.54 0.40 -12.55
C ALA A 152 4.78 0.75 -13.83
N TRP A 153 3.69 0.04 -14.12
CA TRP A 153 2.89 0.30 -15.31
C TRP A 153 2.29 1.71 -15.28
N ILE A 154 1.73 2.14 -14.15
CA ILE A 154 1.09 3.46 -14.03
C ILE A 154 2.11 4.59 -14.26
N VAL A 155 3.28 4.52 -13.62
CA VAL A 155 4.36 5.50 -13.80
C VAL A 155 4.84 5.49 -15.24
N GLY A 156 5.08 4.31 -15.80
CA GLY A 156 5.47 4.14 -17.21
C GLY A 156 4.46 4.76 -18.16
N ARG A 157 3.16 4.54 -17.92
CA ARG A 157 2.08 5.09 -18.74
C ARG A 157 2.01 6.62 -18.69
N LYS A 158 2.25 7.22 -17.52
CA LYS A 158 2.24 8.67 -17.32
C LYS A 158 3.45 9.34 -17.98
N LEU A 159 4.62 8.74 -17.88
CA LEU A 159 5.88 9.28 -18.40
C LEU A 159 6.26 8.77 -19.79
N ARG A 160 5.42 7.89 -20.37
CA ARG A 160 5.64 7.22 -21.67
C ARG A 160 6.89 6.34 -21.70
N ASN A 161 7.26 5.78 -20.55
CA ASN A 161 8.36 4.83 -20.43
C ASN A 161 7.87 3.42 -20.76
N LYS A 162 8.28 2.97 -21.95
CA LYS A 162 7.90 1.68 -22.51
C LYS A 162 8.46 0.49 -21.72
N VAL A 163 9.62 0.63 -21.08
CA VAL A 163 10.24 -0.44 -20.29
C VAL A 163 9.36 -0.75 -19.08
N LEU A 164 9.00 0.28 -18.31
CA LEU A 164 8.13 0.09 -17.14
C LEU A 164 6.72 -0.39 -17.50
N MET A 165 6.16 0.14 -18.59
CA MET A 165 4.87 -0.36 -19.11
C MET A 165 4.97 -1.85 -19.47
N GLU A 166 6.03 -2.27 -20.15
CA GLU A 166 6.18 -3.66 -20.56
C GLU A 166 6.41 -4.59 -19.36
N ARG A 167 7.28 -4.21 -18.41
CA ARG A 167 7.51 -4.99 -17.18
C ARG A 167 6.22 -5.17 -16.38
N GLY A 168 5.47 -4.09 -16.18
CA GLY A 168 4.19 -4.17 -15.48
C GLY A 168 3.16 -5.00 -16.23
N ARG A 169 3.11 -4.89 -17.57
CA ARG A 169 2.18 -5.66 -18.40
C ARG A 169 2.46 -7.16 -18.33
N ARG A 170 3.73 -7.58 -18.47
CA ARG A 170 4.14 -8.99 -18.42
C ARG A 170 3.76 -9.65 -17.11
N VAL A 171 4.00 -8.98 -15.97
CA VAL A 171 3.55 -9.51 -14.67
C VAL A 171 2.04 -9.68 -14.60
N VAL A 172 1.27 -8.71 -15.09
CA VAL A 172 -0.20 -8.78 -15.02
C VAL A 172 -0.74 -9.85 -15.96
N GLU A 173 -0.36 -9.84 -17.23
CA GLU A 173 -0.93 -10.71 -18.27
C GLU A 173 -0.32 -12.12 -18.23
N ASP A 174 1.01 -12.22 -18.23
CA ASP A 174 1.71 -13.49 -18.44
C ASP A 174 1.86 -14.29 -17.14
N PHE A 175 1.81 -13.63 -15.99
CA PHE A 175 1.98 -14.28 -14.68
C PHE A 175 0.70 -14.26 -13.84
N PHE A 176 0.17 -13.09 -13.50
CA PHE A 176 -0.98 -13.01 -12.61
C PHE A 176 -2.24 -13.61 -13.24
N LEU A 177 -2.67 -13.13 -14.40
CA LEU A 177 -3.90 -13.61 -15.04
C LEU A 177 -3.78 -15.06 -15.53
N ALA A 178 -2.62 -15.43 -16.08
CA ALA A 178 -2.37 -16.78 -16.59
C ALA A 178 -2.54 -17.88 -15.54
N ASN A 179 -2.35 -17.55 -14.25
CA ASN A 179 -2.39 -18.52 -13.16
C ASN A 179 -3.64 -18.39 -12.27
N GLN A 180 -4.70 -17.72 -12.73
CA GLN A 180 -5.96 -17.72 -11.97
C GLN A 180 -6.61 -19.11 -12.01
N ARG A 181 -6.91 -19.66 -10.83
CA ARG A 181 -7.63 -20.92 -10.70
C ARG A 181 -9.08 -20.79 -11.18
N PRO A 182 -9.76 -21.91 -11.54
CA PRO A 182 -11.15 -21.87 -11.98
C PRO A 182 -12.14 -21.27 -10.98
N ASP A 183 -11.85 -21.37 -9.68
CA ASP A 183 -12.64 -20.79 -8.59
C ASP A 183 -12.47 -19.27 -8.43
N GLY A 184 -11.54 -18.66 -9.19
CA GLY A 184 -11.25 -17.24 -9.18
C GLY A 184 -10.12 -16.82 -8.25
N PHE A 185 -9.47 -17.76 -7.56
CA PHE A 185 -8.39 -17.47 -6.63
C PHE A 185 -7.02 -17.77 -7.22
N TRP A 186 -5.98 -17.44 -6.46
CA TRP A 186 -4.59 -17.65 -6.81
C TRP A 186 -3.84 -18.32 -5.67
N ASP A 187 -3.04 -19.33 -5.99
CA ASP A 187 -2.21 -20.04 -5.03
C ASP A 187 -1.10 -19.12 -4.48
N TYR A 188 -1.05 -18.91 -3.17
CA TYR A 188 -0.03 -18.04 -2.58
C TYR A 188 1.38 -18.58 -2.84
N ASP A 189 1.53 -19.90 -2.82
CA ASP A 189 2.76 -20.62 -3.14
C ASP A 189 2.75 -21.15 -4.57
N TYR A 190 2.97 -20.24 -5.51
CA TYR A 190 3.06 -20.57 -6.92
C TYR A 190 4.14 -21.63 -7.21
N GLU A 191 5.28 -21.58 -6.51
CA GLU A 191 6.41 -22.47 -6.76
C GLU A 191 6.32 -23.82 -6.01
N GLY A 192 5.30 -24.03 -5.17
CA GLY A 192 5.12 -25.28 -4.41
C GLY A 192 6.19 -25.51 -3.33
N VAL A 193 6.84 -24.45 -2.85
CA VAL A 193 7.94 -24.50 -1.89
C VAL A 193 7.45 -24.48 -0.44
N TYR A 194 6.26 -23.95 -0.17
CA TYR A 194 5.65 -23.80 1.15
C TYR A 194 4.34 -24.60 1.24
N GLY A 195 4.03 -25.12 2.44
CA GLY A 195 2.68 -25.63 2.69
C GLY A 195 1.68 -24.46 2.65
N THR A 196 0.80 -24.40 1.65
CA THR A 196 -0.15 -23.29 1.51
C THR A 196 -1.25 -23.31 2.55
N GLU A 197 -1.84 -22.14 2.75
CA GLU A 197 -3.12 -22.03 3.44
C GLU A 197 -4.21 -22.68 2.60
N ARG A 198 -5.15 -23.39 3.23
CA ARG A 198 -6.17 -24.16 2.50
C ARG A 198 -7.13 -23.29 1.65
N LEU A 199 -7.21 -21.98 1.91
CA LEU A 199 -8.29 -21.13 1.40
C LEU A 199 -7.85 -19.77 0.82
N GLU A 200 -6.67 -19.24 1.17
CA GLU A 200 -5.95 -18.12 0.49
C GLU A 200 -6.72 -16.82 0.19
N TYR A 201 -7.92 -16.65 0.78
CA TYR A 201 -8.82 -15.55 0.51
C TYR A 201 -8.17 -14.18 0.73
N LEU A 202 -7.36 -14.02 1.78
CA LEU A 202 -6.72 -12.74 2.10
C LEU A 202 -5.77 -12.29 0.98
N TYR A 203 -4.90 -13.19 0.52
CA TYR A 203 -3.91 -12.88 -0.51
C TYR A 203 -4.56 -12.64 -1.87
N SER A 204 -5.60 -13.41 -2.20
CA SER A 204 -6.39 -13.15 -3.40
C SER A 204 -7.11 -11.79 -3.32
N ALA A 205 -7.73 -11.45 -2.19
CA ALA A 205 -8.34 -10.14 -1.98
C ALA A 205 -7.32 -8.99 -2.11
N TYR A 206 -6.09 -9.21 -1.65
CA TYR A 206 -4.98 -8.26 -1.84
C TYR A 206 -4.64 -8.12 -3.32
N SER A 207 -4.42 -9.21 -4.05
CA SER A 207 -4.13 -9.18 -5.48
C SER A 207 -5.22 -8.46 -6.26
N VAL A 208 -6.50 -8.72 -5.96
CA VAL A 208 -7.64 -8.03 -6.56
C VAL A 208 -7.60 -6.54 -6.26
N PHE A 209 -7.34 -6.14 -5.01
CA PHE A 209 -7.17 -4.74 -4.65
C PHE A 209 -6.04 -4.06 -5.45
N LEU A 210 -4.89 -4.72 -5.58
CA LEU A 210 -3.75 -4.18 -6.33
C LEU A 210 -4.08 -3.98 -7.80
N ALA A 211 -4.50 -5.05 -8.48
CA ALA A 211 -4.81 -5.04 -9.90
C ALA A 211 -6.01 -4.14 -10.24
N SER A 212 -7.01 -4.02 -9.35
CA SER A 212 -8.20 -3.18 -9.59
C SER A 212 -7.88 -1.69 -9.79
N ARG A 213 -6.72 -1.21 -9.32
CA ARG A 213 -6.25 0.17 -9.61
C ARG A 213 -6.07 0.42 -11.10
N LEU A 214 -5.71 -0.61 -11.87
CA LEU A 214 -5.53 -0.52 -13.32
C LEU A 214 -6.87 -0.34 -14.06
N LEU A 215 -8.02 -0.63 -13.42
CA LEU A 215 -9.34 -0.38 -14.02
C LEU A 215 -9.59 1.10 -14.33
N ALA A 216 -8.82 2.03 -13.75
CA ALA A 216 -8.85 3.43 -14.13
C ALA A 216 -8.52 3.65 -15.63
N TYR A 217 -7.78 2.73 -16.24
CA TYR A 217 -7.28 2.81 -17.61
C TYR A 217 -8.11 1.92 -18.55
N PRO A 218 -8.73 2.46 -19.61
CA PRO A 218 -9.60 1.69 -20.51
C PRO A 218 -8.95 0.43 -21.07
N GLU A 219 -7.67 0.48 -21.43
CA GLU A 219 -6.92 -0.66 -21.98
C GLU A 219 -6.85 -1.87 -21.04
N TRP A 220 -6.98 -1.66 -19.73
CA TRP A 220 -6.98 -2.73 -18.74
C TRP A 220 -8.37 -3.22 -18.36
N ARG A 221 -9.44 -2.46 -18.62
CA ARG A 221 -10.79 -2.82 -18.18
C ARG A 221 -11.25 -4.12 -18.82
N GLU A 222 -11.05 -4.25 -20.12
CA GLU A 222 -11.47 -5.44 -20.87
C GLU A 222 -10.73 -6.70 -20.41
N VAL A 223 -9.45 -6.55 -20.06
CA VAL A 223 -8.58 -7.65 -19.66
C VAL A 223 -8.81 -8.06 -18.19
N LEU A 224 -9.02 -7.08 -17.31
CA LEU A 224 -9.07 -7.32 -15.86
C LEU A 224 -10.47 -7.50 -15.29
N PHE A 225 -11.51 -6.95 -15.92
CA PHE A 225 -12.84 -6.89 -15.31
C PHE A 225 -13.32 -8.27 -14.87
N GLU A 226 -13.39 -9.23 -15.79
CA GLU A 226 -13.99 -10.54 -15.48
C GLU A 226 -13.13 -11.40 -14.54
N PRO A 227 -11.80 -11.51 -14.72
CA PRO A 227 -10.95 -12.22 -13.76
C PRO A 227 -11.04 -11.66 -12.34
N LEU A 228 -10.96 -10.35 -12.19
CA LEU A 228 -11.03 -9.70 -10.87
C LEU A 228 -12.42 -9.83 -10.26
N ARG A 229 -13.48 -9.71 -11.06
CA ARG A 229 -14.88 -9.84 -10.61
C ARG A 229 -15.14 -11.23 -10.06
N ARG A 230 -14.67 -12.27 -10.75
CA ARG A 230 -14.81 -13.67 -10.30
C ARG A 230 -14.23 -13.89 -8.91
N SER A 231 -13.03 -13.38 -8.67
CA SER A 231 -12.36 -13.48 -7.37
C SER A 231 -13.09 -12.68 -6.28
N LEU A 232 -13.51 -11.45 -6.61
CA LEU A 232 -14.23 -10.58 -5.69
C LEU A 232 -15.58 -11.18 -5.29
N ASP A 233 -16.36 -11.68 -6.25
CA ASP A 233 -17.66 -12.31 -6.01
C ASP A 233 -17.51 -13.59 -5.17
N ALA A 234 -16.50 -14.42 -5.46
CA ALA A 234 -16.21 -15.60 -4.66
C ALA A 234 -15.80 -15.22 -3.22
N THR A 235 -14.95 -14.20 -3.05
CA THR A 235 -14.57 -13.68 -1.73
C THR A 235 -15.79 -13.18 -0.97
N LEU A 236 -16.68 -12.42 -1.60
CA LEU A 236 -17.87 -11.89 -0.94
C LEU A 236 -18.84 -13.01 -0.55
N ARG A 237 -19.06 -14.00 -1.43
CA ARG A 237 -19.90 -15.15 -1.13
C ARG A 237 -19.41 -15.93 0.09
N ASP A 238 -18.10 -16.13 0.20
CA ASP A 238 -17.52 -17.03 1.19
C ASP A 238 -17.11 -16.30 2.50
N CYS A 239 -16.81 -15.00 2.43
CA CYS A 239 -16.21 -14.24 3.53
C CYS A 239 -17.05 -13.05 4.03
N LEU A 240 -18.07 -12.59 3.30
CA LEU A 240 -18.91 -11.47 3.74
C LEU A 240 -19.82 -11.88 4.90
N ARG A 241 -19.76 -11.13 5.99
CA ARG A 241 -20.56 -11.35 7.20
C ARG A 241 -21.79 -10.44 7.19
N ARG A 242 -22.79 -10.82 8.00
CA ARG A 242 -24.06 -10.07 8.13
C ARG A 242 -23.85 -8.63 8.65
N ASP A 243 -22.80 -8.38 9.40
CA ASP A 243 -22.47 -7.05 9.93
C ASP A 243 -21.71 -6.15 8.92
N GLY A 244 -21.44 -6.64 7.72
CA GLY A 244 -20.71 -5.92 6.67
C GLY A 244 -19.20 -6.14 6.67
N SER A 245 -18.65 -6.88 7.65
CA SER A 245 -17.23 -7.23 7.64
C SER A 245 -16.92 -8.34 6.65
N VAL A 246 -15.69 -8.34 6.14
CA VAL A 246 -15.16 -9.44 5.34
C VAL A 246 -14.12 -10.15 6.19
N TYR A 247 -14.39 -11.40 6.56
CA TYR A 247 -13.45 -12.23 7.31
C TYR A 247 -12.85 -13.28 6.38
N THR A 248 -11.57 -13.09 6.05
CA THR A 248 -10.78 -14.06 5.29
C THR A 248 -9.99 -14.95 6.25
N PRO A 249 -10.32 -16.27 6.37
CA PRO A 249 -9.51 -17.20 7.15
C PRO A 249 -8.04 -17.18 6.72
N THR A 250 -7.13 -16.99 7.68
CA THR A 250 -5.67 -17.00 7.47
C THR A 250 -4.93 -17.43 8.75
N HIS A 251 -3.71 -17.94 8.60
CA HIS A 251 -2.79 -18.41 9.63
C HIS A 251 -2.32 -17.29 10.54
N TRP A 252 -2.41 -16.05 10.09
CA TRP A 252 -2.15 -14.87 10.90
C TRP A 252 -3.28 -14.57 11.91
N GLY A 253 -4.40 -15.29 11.84
CA GLY A 253 -5.48 -15.24 12.82
C GLY A 253 -6.51 -14.14 12.56
N TRP A 254 -7.36 -13.89 13.57
CA TRP A 254 -8.51 -12.99 13.48
C TRP A 254 -8.17 -11.50 13.29
N GLY A 255 -6.91 -11.10 13.48
CA GLY A 255 -6.45 -9.72 13.35
C GLY A 255 -6.66 -9.13 11.95
N HIS A 256 -6.67 -9.95 10.89
CA HIS A 256 -6.69 -9.45 9.51
C HIS A 256 -8.08 -9.10 8.97
N ILE A 257 -9.12 -9.16 9.80
CA ILE A 257 -10.50 -8.80 9.39
C ILE A 257 -10.61 -7.33 8.95
N TRP A 258 -9.87 -6.41 9.58
CA TRP A 258 -9.86 -5.00 9.17
C TRP A 258 -9.16 -4.80 7.83
N GLU A 259 -8.04 -5.49 7.63
CA GLU A 259 -7.27 -5.43 6.38
C GLU A 259 -8.10 -5.99 5.21
N SER A 260 -8.59 -7.22 5.33
CA SER A 260 -9.44 -7.84 4.31
C SER A 260 -10.69 -7.01 3.98
N THR A 261 -11.39 -6.49 5.00
CA THR A 261 -12.54 -5.60 4.77
C THR A 261 -12.13 -4.35 3.97
N ALA A 262 -11.02 -3.70 4.32
CA ALA A 262 -10.56 -2.50 3.63
C ALA A 262 -10.10 -2.77 2.19
N LEU A 263 -9.37 -3.87 1.97
CA LEU A 263 -8.92 -4.30 0.63
C LEU A 263 -10.11 -4.57 -0.29
N VAL A 264 -11.10 -5.34 0.19
CA VAL A 264 -12.31 -5.68 -0.56
C VAL A 264 -13.14 -4.44 -0.86
N CYS A 265 -13.34 -3.54 0.11
CA CYS A 265 -14.06 -2.28 -0.11
C CYS A 265 -13.35 -1.40 -1.15
N ALA A 266 -12.03 -1.29 -1.09
CA ALA A 266 -11.27 -0.50 -2.05
C ALA A 266 -11.34 -1.09 -3.47
N ALA A 267 -11.26 -2.42 -3.60
CA ALA A 267 -11.46 -3.10 -4.88
C ALA A 267 -12.87 -2.88 -5.43
N ALA A 268 -13.91 -3.15 -4.62
CA ALA A 268 -15.31 -2.93 -4.97
C ALA A 268 -15.58 -1.48 -5.42
N TRP A 269 -14.95 -0.51 -4.77
CA TRP A 269 -15.02 0.89 -5.17
C TRP A 269 -14.42 1.14 -6.56
N HIS A 270 -13.26 0.55 -6.89
CA HIS A 270 -12.68 0.65 -8.24
C HIS A 270 -13.63 0.10 -9.31
N PHE A 271 -14.27 -1.03 -9.04
CA PHE A 271 -15.27 -1.63 -9.92
C PHE A 271 -16.48 -0.72 -10.14
N GLN A 272 -17.05 -0.19 -9.05
CA GLN A 272 -18.17 0.73 -9.14
C GLN A 272 -17.79 2.00 -9.92
N ARG A 273 -16.61 2.56 -9.63
CA ARG A 273 -16.18 3.82 -10.24
C ARG A 273 -15.89 3.70 -11.73
N TYR A 274 -15.15 2.66 -12.12
CA TYR A 274 -14.55 2.59 -13.45
C TYR A 274 -15.27 1.61 -14.39
N CYS A 275 -16.04 0.69 -13.82
CA CYS A 275 -16.75 -0.35 -14.57
C CYS A 275 -18.27 -0.32 -14.33
N TRP A 276 -18.78 0.60 -13.49
CA TRP A 276 -20.21 0.75 -13.20
C TRP A 276 -20.86 -0.54 -12.63
N ALA A 277 -20.06 -1.41 -12.01
CA ALA A 277 -20.55 -2.61 -11.36
C ALA A 277 -21.22 -2.25 -10.02
N ASP A 278 -22.30 -2.94 -9.69
CA ASP A 278 -23.06 -2.67 -8.47
C ASP A 278 -22.45 -3.38 -7.26
N TYR A 279 -21.53 -2.69 -6.59
CA TYR A 279 -20.98 -3.09 -5.29
C TYR A 279 -21.26 -2.04 -4.20
N GLY A 280 -22.22 -1.15 -4.41
CA GLY A 280 -22.46 0.00 -3.52
C GLY A 280 -22.75 -0.43 -2.08
N GLU A 281 -23.56 -1.47 -1.90
CA GLU A 281 -23.90 -2.00 -0.57
C GLU A 281 -22.68 -2.58 0.17
N VAL A 282 -21.79 -3.26 -0.55
CA VAL A 282 -20.55 -3.84 0.01
C VAL A 282 -19.64 -2.73 0.52
N VAL A 283 -19.43 -1.69 -0.30
CA VAL A 283 -18.60 -0.54 0.08
C VAL A 283 -19.22 0.16 1.28
N ALA A 284 -20.53 0.44 1.25
CA ALA A 284 -21.26 1.13 2.31
C ALA A 284 -21.15 0.39 3.66
N ARG A 285 -21.49 -0.90 3.69
CA ARG A 285 -21.51 -1.71 4.90
C ARG A 285 -20.11 -1.99 5.44
N GLY A 286 -19.12 -2.22 4.58
CA GLY A 286 -17.75 -2.45 4.99
C GLY A 286 -17.08 -1.19 5.56
N VAL A 287 -17.29 -0.03 4.94
CA VAL A 287 -16.85 1.29 5.44
C VAL A 287 -17.48 1.57 6.80
N ASP A 288 -18.79 1.41 6.94
CA ASP A 288 -19.50 1.59 8.21
C ASP A 288 -19.02 0.60 9.29
N TRP A 289 -18.78 -0.66 8.95
CA TRP A 289 -18.20 -1.64 9.88
C TRP A 289 -16.80 -1.23 10.36
N VAL A 290 -15.91 -0.87 9.44
CA VAL A 290 -14.55 -0.40 9.76
C VAL A 290 -14.62 0.79 10.71
N LEU A 291 -15.48 1.76 10.44
CA LEU A 291 -15.68 2.93 11.29
C LEU A 291 -16.25 2.55 12.66
N ARG A 292 -17.30 1.74 12.75
CA ARG A 292 -17.94 1.37 14.03
C ARG A 292 -17.06 0.49 14.92
N CYS A 293 -16.42 -0.54 14.38
CA CYS A 293 -15.59 -1.46 15.18
C CYS A 293 -14.31 -0.78 15.66
N ARG A 294 -13.69 0.06 14.81
CA ARG A 294 -12.63 0.99 15.24
C ARG A 294 -13.11 1.96 16.32
N LEU A 295 -14.40 2.15 16.57
CA LEU A 295 -14.92 3.06 17.60
C LEU A 295 -15.40 2.38 18.89
N ARG A 296 -15.56 1.04 18.93
CA ARG A 296 -16.15 0.34 20.08
C ARG A 296 -15.22 -0.57 20.89
N GLU A 297 -14.16 -1.16 20.34
CA GLU A 297 -13.47 -2.25 21.07
C GLU A 297 -12.25 -1.82 21.89
N TRP A 298 -12.38 -1.81 23.22
CA TRP A 298 -11.27 -1.59 24.17
C TRP A 298 -10.31 -2.80 24.32
N GLY A 299 -10.43 -3.84 23.49
CA GLY A 299 -9.82 -5.15 23.75
C GLY A 299 -9.05 -5.83 22.62
N LEU A 300 -9.13 -5.33 21.39
CA LEU A 300 -8.35 -5.82 20.26
C LEU A 300 -7.64 -4.62 19.66
N ASP A 301 -6.46 -4.27 20.21
CA ASP A 301 -5.62 -3.22 19.63
C ASP A 301 -5.16 -3.73 18.25
N PRO A 302 -5.63 -3.16 17.12
CA PRO A 302 -5.06 -3.50 15.83
C PRO A 302 -3.58 -3.09 15.86
N PRO A 303 -2.66 -3.91 15.35
CA PRO A 303 -1.27 -3.52 15.20
C PRO A 303 -1.19 -2.16 14.47
N PRO A 304 -0.34 -1.21 14.91
CA PRO A 304 -0.24 0.13 14.32
C PRO A 304 -0.03 0.18 12.79
N HIS A 305 0.47 -0.90 12.19
CA HIS A 305 0.67 -1.02 10.75
C HIS A 305 -0.64 -1.25 9.97
N GLU A 306 -1.57 -2.07 10.50
CA GLU A 306 -2.91 -2.26 9.91
C GLU A 306 -3.76 -0.99 10.02
N CYS A 307 -3.52 -0.18 11.06
CA CYS A 307 -4.09 1.17 11.17
C CYS A 307 -3.68 2.07 10.00
N GLY A 308 -2.47 1.93 9.47
CA GLY A 308 -1.95 2.73 8.36
C GLY A 308 -2.69 2.44 7.05
N LEU A 309 -2.75 1.17 6.64
CA LEU A 309 -3.40 0.74 5.40
C LEU A 309 -4.91 1.04 5.42
N VAL A 310 -5.60 0.66 6.50
CA VAL A 310 -7.04 0.92 6.64
C VAL A 310 -7.32 2.44 6.65
N THR A 311 -6.53 3.25 7.37
CA THR A 311 -6.72 4.71 7.37
C THR A 311 -6.42 5.32 6.00
N GLN A 312 -5.43 4.81 5.26
CA GLN A 312 -5.13 5.25 3.89
C GLN A 312 -6.28 4.95 2.93
N HIS A 313 -6.84 3.73 2.98
CA HIS A 313 -7.96 3.34 2.13
C HIS A 313 -9.24 4.07 2.52
N MET A 314 -9.50 4.29 3.81
CA MET A 314 -10.64 5.07 4.27
C MET A 314 -10.53 6.55 3.90
N ALA A 315 -9.33 7.14 3.98
CA ALA A 315 -9.09 8.51 3.52
C ALA A 315 -9.28 8.62 1.99
N GLU A 316 -8.86 7.60 1.25
CA GLU A 316 -9.06 7.51 -0.20
C GLU A 316 -10.53 7.33 -0.59
N LEU A 317 -11.28 6.46 0.10
CA LEU A 317 -12.72 6.27 -0.10
C LEU A 317 -13.49 7.56 0.25
N ALA A 318 -13.09 8.26 1.31
CA ALA A 318 -13.61 9.59 1.65
C ALA A 318 -13.25 10.64 0.58
N TYR A 319 -12.03 10.60 0.02
CA TYR A 319 -11.60 11.47 -1.08
C TYR A 319 -12.44 11.29 -2.33
N ARG A 320 -12.75 10.03 -2.64
CA ARG A 320 -13.47 9.64 -3.84
C ARG A 320 -15.00 9.73 -3.70
N GLY A 321 -15.51 10.20 -2.56
CA GLY A 321 -16.91 10.58 -2.37
C GLY A 321 -17.87 9.41 -2.23
N VAL A 322 -17.49 8.33 -1.54
CA VAL A 322 -18.42 7.22 -1.26
C VAL A 322 -19.62 7.74 -0.46
N GLU A 323 -20.81 7.61 -1.07
CA GLU A 323 -22.10 7.77 -0.41
C GLU A 323 -22.49 6.44 0.23
N VAL A 324 -22.74 6.44 1.54
CA VAL A 324 -23.25 5.30 2.31
C VAL A 324 -24.73 5.60 2.55
N GLU A 325 -25.64 4.84 1.94
CA GLU A 325 -27.10 5.02 2.09
C GLU A 325 -27.62 6.42 1.70
N GLY A 326 -26.97 7.09 0.73
CA GLY A 326 -27.33 8.46 0.33
C GLY A 326 -26.80 9.55 1.27
N GLU A 327 -26.02 9.17 2.29
CA GLU A 327 -25.30 10.07 3.17
C GLU A 327 -23.78 9.93 2.95
N ARG A 328 -23.13 11.05 2.63
CA ARG A 328 -21.67 11.12 2.50
C ARG A 328 -21.06 10.78 3.87
N ALA A 329 -20.14 9.81 3.95
CA ALA A 329 -19.52 9.40 5.21
C ALA A 329 -19.11 10.63 6.05
N GLU A 330 -19.85 10.88 7.14
CA GLU A 330 -19.80 12.18 7.81
C GLU A 330 -18.39 12.43 8.35
N THR A 331 -17.86 13.64 8.13
CA THR A 331 -16.60 14.14 8.72
C THR A 331 -16.44 13.79 10.20
N ALA A 332 -17.54 13.74 10.95
CA ALA A 332 -17.60 13.33 12.36
C ALA A 332 -17.13 11.88 12.63
N GLN A 333 -17.33 10.95 11.70
CA GLN A 333 -16.90 9.55 11.82
C GLN A 333 -15.39 9.40 11.53
N VAL A 334 -14.89 10.09 10.50
CA VAL A 334 -13.45 10.18 10.20
C VAL A 334 -12.69 10.84 11.35
N LEU A 335 -13.22 11.94 11.90
CA LEU A 335 -12.72 12.62 13.10
C LEU A 335 -12.57 11.72 14.31
N ARG A 336 -13.63 10.97 14.63
CA ARG A 336 -13.62 10.06 15.78
C ARG A 336 -12.55 8.99 15.61
N THR A 337 -12.36 8.48 14.39
CA THR A 337 -11.33 7.49 14.06
C THR A 337 -9.92 8.08 14.24
N LEU A 338 -9.65 9.26 13.69
CA LEU A 338 -8.35 9.93 13.82
C LEU A 338 -8.04 10.27 15.29
N ARG A 339 -9.02 10.76 16.06
CA ARG A 339 -8.91 11.00 17.52
C ARG A 339 -8.57 9.75 18.31
N ARG A 340 -9.04 8.59 17.85
CA ARG A 340 -8.76 7.32 18.50
C ARG A 340 -7.42 6.73 18.08
N VAL A 341 -7.07 6.78 16.80
CA VAL A 341 -5.70 6.48 16.32
C VAL A 341 -4.70 7.32 17.10
N ARG A 342 -4.98 8.61 17.34
CA ARG A 342 -4.19 9.48 18.22
C ARG A 342 -4.07 8.86 19.61
N ARG A 343 -5.18 8.52 20.25
CA ARG A 343 -5.18 7.96 21.60
C ARG A 343 -4.40 6.64 21.73
N ASP A 344 -4.51 5.77 20.73
CA ASP A 344 -4.05 4.38 20.83
C ASP A 344 -2.61 4.20 20.29
N LEU A 345 -2.17 4.94 19.26
CA LEU A 345 -0.74 5.00 18.86
C LEU A 345 0.16 5.50 20.01
N PHE A 346 -0.38 6.28 20.95
CA PHE A 346 0.40 6.95 22.01
C PHE A 346 0.29 6.29 23.38
N LYS A 347 -0.37 5.12 23.50
CA LYS A 347 -0.55 4.45 24.80
C LYS A 347 0.56 3.47 25.19
N ARG A 348 1.35 2.90 24.26
CA ARG A 348 2.23 1.74 24.58
C ARG A 348 3.60 1.62 23.90
N SER A 349 4.17 2.65 23.28
CA SER A 349 5.46 2.49 22.58
C SER A 349 6.45 3.65 22.71
N ARG A 350 7.74 3.31 22.50
CA ARG A 350 8.98 4.04 22.89
C ARG A 350 8.97 5.57 22.59
N PRO A 351 9.09 6.45 23.61
CA PRO A 351 8.82 7.90 23.54
C PRO A 351 9.48 8.71 22.41
N GLN A 352 10.61 8.26 21.86
CA GLN A 352 11.44 9.05 20.95
C GLN A 352 10.94 9.08 19.49
N LEU A 353 10.12 8.12 19.05
CA LEU A 353 9.50 8.08 17.71
C LEU A 353 8.23 8.95 17.59
N TYR A 354 7.71 9.49 18.70
CA TYR A 354 6.34 10.00 18.78
C TYR A 354 6.21 11.52 18.97
N LEU A 355 7.31 12.21 19.30
CA LEU A 355 7.29 13.65 19.58
C LEU A 355 6.91 14.52 18.36
N ARG A 356 6.93 13.97 17.13
CA ARG A 356 6.62 14.69 15.89
C ARG A 356 5.35 14.24 15.15
N ALA A 357 4.87 13.02 15.41
CA ALA A 357 3.61 12.50 14.82
C ALA A 357 2.36 13.01 15.57
N LYS A 358 2.48 13.25 16.88
CA LYS A 358 1.37 13.74 17.72
C LYS A 358 0.88 15.15 17.32
N PRO A 359 1.73 16.14 17.02
CA PRO A 359 1.29 17.43 16.51
C PRO A 359 0.56 17.32 15.17
N ALA A 360 1.09 16.55 14.21
CA ALA A 360 0.50 16.39 12.87
C ALA A 360 -0.89 15.72 12.92
N LEU A 361 -1.03 14.63 13.67
CA LEU A 361 -2.31 13.97 13.86
C LEU A 361 -3.31 14.83 14.67
N SER A 362 -2.84 15.64 15.60
CA SER A 362 -3.69 16.59 16.34
C SER A 362 -4.14 17.76 15.47
N HIS A 363 -3.28 18.24 14.58
CA HIS A 363 -3.59 19.29 13.62
C HIS A 363 -4.65 18.82 12.61
N LEU A 364 -4.50 17.58 12.12
CA LEU A 364 -5.48 16.93 11.26
C LEU A 364 -6.86 16.81 11.93
N ILE A 365 -6.91 16.43 13.20
CA ILE A 365 -8.15 16.36 13.97
C ILE A 365 -8.78 17.75 14.14
N ALA A 366 -8.00 18.75 14.55
CA ALA A 366 -8.47 20.13 14.73
C ALA A 366 -9.05 20.71 13.43
N ARG A 367 -8.43 20.38 12.30
CA ARG A 367 -8.88 20.83 10.98
C ARG A 367 -10.21 20.23 10.54
N PHE A 368 -10.39 18.93 10.71
CA PHE A 368 -11.68 18.30 10.46
C PHE A 368 -12.76 18.78 11.45
N GLU A 369 -12.39 19.20 12.67
CA GLU A 369 -13.26 19.84 13.67
C GLU A 369 -13.69 21.27 13.27
N GLY A 370 -13.10 21.85 12.22
CA GLY A 370 -13.29 23.26 11.87
C GLY A 370 -12.57 24.23 12.81
N GLU A 371 -11.74 23.73 13.71
CA GLU A 371 -10.93 24.52 14.64
C GLU A 371 -9.66 24.98 13.90
N SER A 372 -9.77 26.12 13.21
CA SER A 372 -8.62 26.77 12.58
C SER A 372 -7.75 27.45 13.64
N SER A 373 -6.52 26.95 13.83
CA SER A 373 -5.45 27.65 14.55
C SER A 373 -4.22 27.86 13.67
#